data_AF-A0A8C8TYG1-F1
#
_entry.id   AF-A0A8C8TYG1-F1
#
_cell.length_a   1.000
_cell.length_b   1.000
_cell.length_c   1.000
_cell.angle_alpha   90.00
_cell.angle_beta   90.00
_cell.angle_gamma   90.00
#
_symmetry.space_group_name_H-M   'P 1'
#
loop_
_entity.id
_entity.type
_entity.pdbx_description
1 polymer ?
#
loop_
_entity_poly.entity_id
_entity_poly.type
_entity_poly.pdbx_seq_one_letter_code
_entity_poly.pdbx_strand_id
1 'polypeptide(L)'
;MEANPELVAGTVCGSFAVFQVLFHFISYWFSAKVSPGYNSLSIEKKIEWNSRVVSTCHSLLVGIFGLYLFFFDEPTIADPLWGDSTLVKLNIATASGYLISDLLIILLNWKVIGDKFFVIHHCTALTAYYFVLKDGVLSYIANFRLLAELSSPFVNQRWFFEALKYPKFSKANVINGILMTVVFFIVRIIAIPPLYFFVYSVYGTEPYISTHILKVGFY
;
A
#
# COMPACT_ATOMS: atom_id res chain seq x y z
N MET A 1 -17.69 0.46 17.26
CA MET A 1 -18.43 1.46 16.48
C MET A 1 -18.18 1.14 15.03
N GLU A 2 -19.22 0.78 14.29
CA GLU A 2 -19.13 0.56 12.85
C GLU A 2 -18.71 1.86 12.16
N ALA A 3 -17.79 1.79 11.20
CA ALA A 3 -17.38 2.97 10.44
C ALA A 3 -18.57 3.46 9.60
N ASN A 4 -18.94 4.73 9.74
CA ASN A 4 -19.97 5.35 8.92
C ASN A 4 -19.58 5.21 7.42
N PRO A 5 -20.43 4.62 6.55
CA PRO A 5 -20.16 4.52 5.12
C PRO A 5 -19.80 5.84 4.45
N GLU A 6 -20.39 6.96 4.89
CA GLU A 6 -20.06 8.30 4.41
C GLU A 6 -18.63 8.71 4.78
N LEU A 7 -18.17 8.33 5.98
CA LEU A 7 -16.80 8.58 6.42
C LEU A 7 -15.79 7.76 5.61
N VAL A 8 -16.11 6.49 5.33
CA VAL A 8 -15.28 5.62 4.48
C VAL A 8 -15.19 6.19 3.07
N ALA A 9 -16.32 6.50 2.44
CA ALA A 9 -16.35 7.08 1.10
C ALA A 9 -15.61 8.44 1.06
N GLY A 10 -15.84 9.30 2.05
CA GLY A 10 -15.14 10.57 2.20
C GLY A 10 -13.63 10.39 2.35
N THR A 11 -13.18 9.35 3.07
CA THR A 11 -11.76 9.02 3.23
C THR A 11 -11.12 8.55 1.92
N VAL A 12 -11.82 7.70 1.14
CA VAL A 12 -11.35 7.28 -0.18
C VAL A 12 -11.21 8.49 -1.11
N CYS A 13 -12.26 9.30 -1.24
CA CYS A 13 -12.27 10.48 -2.11
C CYS A 13 -11.23 11.52 -1.68
N GLY A 14 -11.14 11.79 -0.38
CA GLY A 14 -10.16 12.72 0.19
C GLY A 14 -8.73 12.24 -0.05
N SER A 15 -8.45 10.96 0.19
CA SER A 15 -7.13 10.37 -0.05
C SER A 15 -6.76 10.42 -1.53
N PHE A 16 -7.70 10.07 -2.42
CA PHE A 16 -7.50 10.20 -3.87
C PHE A 16 -7.06 11.62 -4.25
N ALA A 17 -7.81 12.63 -3.80
CA ALA A 17 -7.51 14.04 -4.10
C ALA A 17 -6.15 14.45 -3.53
N VAL A 18 -5.83 14.08 -2.29
CA VAL A 18 -4.55 14.37 -1.65
C VAL A 18 -3.39 13.75 -2.45
N PHE A 19 -3.49 12.49 -2.86
CA PHE A 19 -2.42 11.84 -3.63
C PHE A 19 -2.28 12.40 -5.06
N GLN A 20 -3.38 12.83 -5.70
CA GLN A 20 -3.32 13.57 -6.96
C GLN A 20 -2.59 14.91 -6.80
N VAL A 21 -2.88 15.67 -5.75
CA VAL A 21 -2.20 16.93 -5.45
C VAL A 21 -0.71 16.69 -5.14
N LEU A 22 -0.40 15.63 -4.40
CA LEU A 22 0.96 15.22 -4.12
C LEU A 22 1.74 14.93 -5.42
N PHE A 23 1.13 14.21 -6.36
CA PHE A 23 1.75 13.90 -7.64
C PHE A 23 1.93 15.13 -8.52
N HIS A 24 0.86 15.90 -8.76
CA HIS A 24 0.90 16.98 -9.75
C HIS A 24 1.63 18.24 -9.30
N PHE A 25 1.70 18.50 -8.00
CA PHE A 25 2.24 19.77 -7.48
C PHE A 25 3.37 19.57 -6.46
N ILE A 26 3.08 18.87 -5.36
CA ILE A 26 3.97 18.88 -4.19
C ILE A 26 5.26 18.12 -4.49
N SER A 27 5.18 16.95 -5.13
CA SER A 27 6.36 16.13 -5.45
C SER A 27 7.34 16.86 -6.36
N TYR A 28 6.86 17.61 -7.36
CA TYR A 28 7.69 18.41 -8.25
C TYR A 28 8.42 19.52 -7.48
N TRP A 29 7.68 20.33 -6.73
CA TRP A 29 8.24 21.43 -5.94
C TRP A 29 9.24 20.94 -4.89
N PHE A 30 8.87 19.91 -4.14
CA PHE A 30 9.69 19.33 -3.10
C PHE A 30 10.98 18.73 -3.68
N SER A 31 10.86 17.91 -4.73
CA SER A 31 12.01 17.23 -5.34
C SER A 31 13.00 18.22 -5.97
N ALA A 32 12.50 19.27 -6.62
CA ALA A 32 13.33 20.33 -7.19
C ALA A 32 14.13 21.11 -6.13
N LYS A 33 13.58 21.22 -4.90
CA LYS A 33 14.22 21.92 -3.78
C LYS A 33 15.22 21.04 -3.03
N VAL A 34 14.91 19.76 -2.82
CA VAL A 34 15.70 18.86 -1.97
C VAL A 34 16.78 18.12 -2.76
N SER A 35 16.57 17.85 -4.04
CA SER A 35 17.50 17.11 -4.89
C SER A 35 17.86 17.95 -6.13
N PRO A 36 19.01 18.65 -6.14
CA PRO A 36 19.45 19.42 -7.30
C PRO A 36 19.50 18.57 -8.59
N GLY A 37 19.83 17.28 -8.46
CA GLY A 37 19.84 16.33 -9.58
C GLY A 37 18.48 16.12 -10.24
N TYR A 38 17.37 16.32 -9.53
CA TYR A 38 16.01 16.21 -10.08
C TYR A 38 15.81 17.17 -11.27
N ASN A 39 16.30 18.40 -11.18
CA ASN A 39 16.09 19.40 -12.23
C ASN A 39 16.76 19.00 -13.55
N SER A 40 17.84 18.21 -13.48
CA SER A 40 18.59 17.71 -14.64
C SER A 40 17.99 16.44 -15.29
N LEU A 41 16.97 15.84 -14.68
CA LEU A 41 16.31 14.65 -15.22
C LEU A 41 15.44 14.98 -16.45
N SER A 42 15.30 14.00 -17.35
CA SER A 42 14.33 14.07 -18.44
C SER A 42 12.89 14.13 -17.89
N ILE A 43 11.95 14.57 -18.72
CA ILE A 43 10.54 14.68 -18.30
C ILE A 43 9.97 13.32 -17.88
N GLU A 44 10.32 12.25 -18.58
CA GLU A 44 9.91 10.88 -18.29
C GLU A 44 10.46 10.43 -16.92
N LYS A 45 11.73 10.72 -16.64
CA LYS A 45 12.33 10.40 -15.33
C LYS A 45 11.75 11.25 -14.20
N LYS A 46 11.33 12.49 -14.46
CA LYS A 46 10.62 13.32 -13.46
C LYS A 46 9.24 12.73 -13.14
N ILE A 47 8.51 12.22 -14.13
CA ILE A 47 7.23 11.54 -13.93
C ILE A 47 7.40 10.29 -13.06
N GLU A 48 8.36 9.42 -13.41
CA GLU A 48 8.65 8.20 -12.63
C GLU A 48 9.12 8.57 -11.21
N TRP A 49 9.96 9.59 -11.08
CA TRP A 49 10.42 10.11 -9.79
C TRP A 49 9.26 10.57 -8.91
N ASN A 50 8.37 11.40 -9.44
CA ASN A 50 7.24 11.95 -8.70
C ASN A 50 6.26 10.86 -8.27
N SER A 51 5.96 9.88 -9.13
CA SER A 51 5.15 8.71 -8.76
C SER A 51 5.78 7.96 -7.58
N ARG A 52 7.10 7.74 -7.60
CA ARG A 52 7.81 7.08 -6.47
C ARG A 52 7.84 7.90 -5.18
N VAL A 53 7.88 9.23 -5.27
CA VAL A 53 7.76 10.10 -4.07
C VAL A 53 6.38 9.91 -3.43
N VAL A 54 5.31 9.96 -4.24
CA VAL A 54 3.93 9.79 -3.77
C VAL A 54 3.73 8.39 -3.18
N SER A 55 4.21 7.35 -3.87
CA SER A 55 4.22 5.96 -3.37
C SER A 55 4.95 5.85 -2.03
N THR A 56 6.10 6.50 -1.87
CA THR A 56 6.84 6.51 -0.60
C THR A 56 6.04 7.16 0.53
N CYS A 57 5.36 8.29 0.27
CA CYS A 57 4.48 8.94 1.24
C CYS A 57 3.31 8.03 1.65
N HIS A 58 2.67 7.38 0.67
CA HIS A 58 1.60 6.42 0.91
C HIS A 58 2.09 5.27 1.80
N SER A 59 3.16 4.59 1.39
CA SER A 59 3.66 3.41 2.08
C SER A 59 4.13 3.70 3.51
N LEU A 60 4.71 4.88 3.77
CA LEU A 60 5.03 5.30 5.14
C LEU A 60 3.77 5.56 5.96
N LEU A 61 2.77 6.27 5.39
CA LEU A 61 1.52 6.56 6.09
C LEU A 61 0.77 5.28 6.48
N VAL A 62 0.42 4.45 5.50
CA VAL A 62 -0.41 3.27 5.73
C VAL A 62 0.35 2.13 6.38
N GLY A 63 1.66 2.04 6.14
CA GLY A 63 2.53 1.03 6.74
C GLY A 63 2.78 1.29 8.22
N ILE A 64 3.11 2.54 8.61
CA ILE A 64 3.32 2.88 10.03
C ILE A 64 2.00 2.81 10.79
N PHE A 65 0.91 3.35 10.22
CA PHE A 65 -0.38 3.27 10.86
C PHE A 65 -0.89 1.82 10.93
N GLY A 66 -0.66 1.02 9.88
CA GLY A 66 -0.98 -0.40 9.88
C GLY A 66 -0.19 -1.18 10.92
N LEU A 67 1.09 -0.84 11.14
CA LEU A 67 1.91 -1.45 12.18
C LEU A 67 1.37 -1.16 13.58
N TYR A 68 0.92 0.09 13.82
CA TYR A 68 0.24 0.43 15.06
C TYR A 68 -1.03 -0.41 15.25
N LEU A 69 -1.89 -0.48 14.23
CA LEU A 69 -3.14 -1.24 14.30
C LEU A 69 -2.89 -2.74 14.50
N PHE A 70 -1.84 -3.29 13.89
CA PHE A 70 -1.47 -4.69 14.05
C PHE A 70 -1.13 -5.05 15.51
N PHE A 71 -0.52 -4.14 16.28
CA PHE A 71 -0.14 -4.39 17.67
C PHE A 71 -1.20 -3.97 18.69
N PHE A 72 -2.05 -2.99 18.37
CA PHE A 72 -2.87 -2.30 19.36
C PHE A 72 -4.37 -2.27 19.05
N ASP A 73 -4.83 -2.71 17.88
CA ASP A 73 -6.26 -2.72 17.56
C ASP A 73 -6.96 -3.93 18.21
N GLU A 74 -7.43 -3.76 19.44
CA GLU A 74 -8.08 -4.82 20.22
C GLU A 74 -9.21 -5.56 19.47
N PRO A 75 -10.12 -4.89 18.73
CA PRO A 75 -11.20 -5.58 18.04
C PRO A 75 -10.71 -6.58 17.00
N THR A 76 -9.76 -6.19 16.14
CA THR A 76 -9.24 -7.06 15.08
C THR A 76 -8.24 -8.09 15.59
N ILE A 77 -7.57 -7.82 16.71
CA ILE A 77 -6.70 -8.80 17.38
C ILE A 77 -7.53 -9.89 18.06
N ALA A 78 -8.63 -9.51 18.72
CA ALA A 78 -9.51 -10.45 19.42
C ALA A 78 -10.29 -11.36 18.44
N ASP A 79 -10.75 -10.80 17.32
CA ASP A 79 -11.40 -11.56 16.24
C ASP A 79 -10.81 -11.18 14.88
N PRO A 80 -9.80 -11.94 14.38
CA PRO A 80 -9.18 -11.63 13.10
C PRO A 80 -10.07 -11.81 11.86
N LEU A 81 -11.22 -12.50 11.98
CA LEU A 81 -12.16 -12.71 10.87
C LEU A 81 -13.23 -11.63 10.82
N TRP A 82 -13.84 -11.31 11.97
CA TRP A 82 -15.03 -10.46 12.06
C TRP A 82 -14.84 -9.22 12.92
N GLY A 83 -13.66 -9.05 13.51
CA GLY A 83 -13.32 -7.87 14.29
C GLY A 83 -13.52 -6.61 13.46
N ASP A 84 -14.42 -5.76 13.93
CA ASP A 84 -14.75 -4.51 13.27
C ASP A 84 -14.00 -3.34 13.91
N SER A 85 -13.07 -2.77 13.17
CA SER A 85 -12.35 -1.57 13.56
C SER A 85 -12.53 -0.46 12.53
N THR A 86 -13.07 0.66 13.00
CA THR A 86 -13.15 1.88 12.21
C THR A 86 -11.77 2.35 11.78
N LEU A 87 -10.75 2.27 12.64
CA LEU A 87 -9.41 2.75 12.31
C LEU A 87 -8.75 1.91 11.21
N VAL A 88 -8.94 0.58 11.26
CA VAL A 88 -8.49 -0.32 10.19
C VAL A 88 -9.21 -0.03 8.87
N LYS A 89 -10.53 0.14 8.90
CA LYS A 89 -11.32 0.54 7.72
C LYS A 89 -10.85 1.87 7.14
N LEU A 90 -10.53 2.86 7.98
CA LEU A 90 -9.99 4.14 7.53
C LEU A 90 -8.61 3.99 6.88
N ASN A 91 -7.71 3.17 7.44
CA ASN A 91 -6.40 2.92 6.84
C ASN A 91 -6.53 2.23 5.45
N ILE A 92 -7.43 1.24 5.34
CA ILE A 92 -7.73 0.55 4.08
C ILE A 92 -8.40 1.50 3.06
N ALA A 93 -9.29 2.39 3.52
CA ALA A 93 -9.91 3.42 2.69
C ALA A 93 -8.87 4.41 2.15
N THR A 94 -7.91 4.84 2.98
CA THR A 94 -6.78 5.66 2.55
C THR A 94 -5.92 4.94 1.52
N ALA A 95 -5.64 3.66 1.72
CA ALA A 95 -4.91 2.85 0.73
C ALA A 95 -5.68 2.70 -0.58
N SER A 96 -7.00 2.49 -0.52
CA SER A 96 -7.86 2.43 -1.71
C SER A 96 -7.84 3.74 -2.49
N GLY A 97 -7.94 4.89 -1.82
CA GLY A 97 -7.86 6.21 -2.46
C GLY A 97 -6.51 6.45 -3.14
N TYR A 98 -5.41 6.03 -2.51
CA TYR A 98 -4.08 6.03 -3.15
C TYR A 98 -4.05 5.14 -4.39
N LEU A 99 -4.48 3.87 -4.30
CA LEU A 99 -4.40 2.93 -5.41
C LEU A 99 -5.23 3.39 -6.62
N ILE A 100 -6.40 4.00 -6.40
CA ILE A 100 -7.19 4.60 -7.49
C ILE A 100 -6.42 5.76 -8.14
N SER A 101 -5.79 6.60 -7.31
CA SER A 101 -4.99 7.74 -7.75
C SER A 101 -3.77 7.30 -8.57
N ASP A 102 -3.00 6.34 -8.07
CA ASP A 102 -1.80 5.80 -8.71
C ASP A 102 -2.16 5.07 -10.01
N LEU A 103 -3.25 4.28 -10.01
CA LEU A 103 -3.75 3.63 -11.23
C LEU A 103 -4.12 4.65 -12.31
N LEU A 104 -4.80 5.75 -11.95
CA LEU A 104 -5.10 6.83 -12.90
C LEU A 104 -3.81 7.44 -13.47
N ILE A 105 -2.83 7.73 -12.61
CA ILE A 105 -1.53 8.29 -13.02
C ILE A 105 -0.80 7.33 -13.97
N ILE A 106 -0.79 6.04 -13.68
CA ILE A 106 -0.21 4.98 -14.53
C ILE A 106 -0.87 4.95 -15.90
N LEU A 107 -2.20 4.97 -15.95
CA LEU A 107 -2.95 4.93 -17.21
C LEU A 107 -2.73 6.19 -18.06
N LEU A 108 -2.68 7.37 -17.44
CA LEU A 108 -2.41 8.63 -18.13
C LEU A 108 -0.96 8.75 -18.61
N ASN A 109 -0.01 8.10 -17.93
CA ASN A 109 1.41 8.13 -18.24
C ASN A 109 1.93 6.77 -18.75
N TRP A 110 1.09 6.03 -19.47
CA TRP A 110 1.35 4.63 -19.87
C TRP A 110 2.69 4.43 -20.57
N LYS A 111 3.11 5.36 -21.44
CA LYS A 111 4.38 5.27 -22.17
C LYS A 111 5.62 5.32 -21.26
N VAL A 112 5.49 5.82 -20.04
CA VAL A 112 6.59 6.04 -19.11
C VAL A 112 6.58 5.03 -17.96
N ILE A 113 5.42 4.85 -17.31
CA ILE A 113 5.27 4.03 -16.10
C ILE A 113 4.22 2.92 -16.23
N GLY A 114 3.69 2.69 -17.43
CA GLY A 114 2.68 1.67 -17.68
C GLY A 114 3.24 0.26 -17.54
N ASP A 115 2.64 -0.54 -16.64
CA ASP A 115 2.94 -1.96 -16.48
C ASP A 115 1.65 -2.75 -16.22
N LYS A 116 1.38 -3.75 -17.06
CA LYS A 116 0.18 -4.60 -16.98
C LYS A 116 0.11 -5.36 -15.65
N PHE A 117 1.24 -5.80 -15.12
CA PHE A 117 1.27 -6.50 -13.83
C PHE A 117 0.91 -5.57 -12.68
N PHE A 118 1.36 -4.30 -12.74
CA PHE A 118 0.95 -3.29 -11.76
C PHE A 118 -0.54 -2.97 -11.86
N VAL A 119 -1.10 -2.87 -13.06
CA VAL A 119 -2.56 -2.67 -13.22
C VAL A 119 -3.35 -3.82 -12.61
N ILE A 120 -2.97 -5.07 -12.91
CA ILE A 120 -3.62 -6.26 -12.33
C ILE A 120 -3.50 -6.23 -10.80
N HIS A 121 -2.31 -5.94 -10.29
CA HIS A 121 -2.08 -5.80 -8.85
C HIS A 121 -3.02 -4.77 -8.20
N HIS A 122 -3.14 -3.58 -8.79
CA HIS A 122 -4.03 -2.52 -8.29
C HIS A 122 -5.49 -2.96 -8.32
N CYS A 123 -5.95 -3.56 -9.42
CA CYS A 123 -7.33 -4.05 -9.52
C CYS A 123 -7.61 -5.13 -8.48
N THR A 124 -6.73 -6.13 -8.32
CA THR A 124 -6.90 -7.18 -7.32
C THR A 124 -6.91 -6.62 -5.90
N ALA A 125 -6.01 -5.69 -5.57
CA ALA A 125 -5.96 -5.05 -4.26
C ALA A 125 -7.23 -4.23 -3.98
N LEU A 126 -7.69 -3.44 -4.95
CA LEU A 126 -8.92 -2.65 -4.84
C LEU A 126 -10.16 -3.52 -4.68
N THR A 127 -10.24 -4.64 -5.40
CA THR A 127 -11.33 -5.62 -5.22
C THR A 127 -11.32 -6.20 -3.80
N ALA A 128 -10.16 -6.60 -3.29
CA ALA A 128 -10.04 -7.10 -1.92
C ALA A 128 -10.46 -6.04 -0.88
N TYR A 129 -9.99 -4.80 -1.03
CA TYR A 129 -10.35 -3.71 -0.12
C TYR A 129 -11.83 -3.33 -0.21
N TYR A 130 -12.44 -3.38 -1.39
CA TYR A 130 -13.87 -3.16 -1.55
C TYR A 130 -14.69 -4.13 -0.68
N PHE A 131 -14.35 -5.42 -0.70
CA PHE A 131 -15.01 -6.41 0.14
C PHE A 131 -14.83 -6.14 1.64
N VAL A 132 -13.62 -5.80 2.08
CA VAL A 132 -13.38 -5.46 3.49
C VAL A 132 -14.16 -4.21 3.92
N LEU A 133 -14.19 -3.18 3.09
CA LEU A 133 -14.87 -1.93 3.41
C LEU A 133 -16.40 -2.06 3.38
N LYS A 134 -16.94 -2.89 2.49
CA LYS A 134 -18.38 -3.11 2.34
C LYS A 134 -18.92 -4.08 3.39
N ASP A 135 -18.29 -5.23 3.52
CA ASP A 135 -18.84 -6.36 4.29
C ASP A 135 -18.22 -6.42 5.70
N GLY A 136 -17.19 -5.61 5.99
CA GLY A 136 -16.58 -5.48 7.32
C GLY A 136 -15.72 -6.67 7.76
N VAL A 137 -15.62 -7.70 6.93
CA VAL A 137 -14.87 -8.93 7.22
C VAL A 137 -13.40 -8.83 6.83
N LEU A 138 -12.57 -9.64 7.49
CA LEU A 138 -11.13 -9.81 7.18
C LEU A 138 -10.31 -8.53 7.36
N SER A 139 -10.79 -7.57 8.16
CA SER A 139 -10.11 -6.29 8.44
C SER A 139 -8.69 -6.50 8.98
N TYR A 140 -8.50 -7.45 9.91
CA TYR A 140 -7.17 -7.83 10.42
C TYR A 140 -6.24 -8.31 9.30
N ILE A 141 -6.74 -9.23 8.45
CA ILE A 141 -5.96 -9.81 7.36
C ILE A 141 -5.57 -8.74 6.34
N ALA A 142 -6.49 -7.84 6.00
CA ALA A 142 -6.20 -6.74 5.10
C ALA A 142 -5.14 -5.79 5.68
N ASN A 143 -5.24 -5.43 6.96
CA ASN A 143 -4.22 -4.63 7.63
C ASN A 143 -2.85 -5.34 7.67
N PHE A 144 -2.85 -6.64 8.00
CA PHE A 144 -1.64 -7.46 8.01
C PHE A 144 -0.96 -7.50 6.63
N ARG A 145 -1.74 -7.65 5.55
CA ARG A 145 -1.23 -7.59 4.17
C ARG A 145 -0.70 -6.20 3.81
N LEU A 146 -1.31 -5.14 4.32
CA LEU A 146 -0.90 -3.76 4.08
C LEU A 146 0.48 -3.44 4.68
N LEU A 147 0.94 -4.17 5.71
CA LEU A 147 2.30 -4.06 6.25
C LEU A 147 3.39 -4.32 5.19
N ALA A 148 3.06 -5.02 4.10
CA ALA A 148 3.95 -5.21 2.97
C ALA A 148 4.44 -3.87 2.36
N GLU A 149 3.69 -2.78 2.55
CA GLU A 149 4.07 -1.44 2.10
C GLU A 149 5.32 -0.90 2.79
N LEU A 150 5.64 -1.34 4.02
CA LEU A 150 6.83 -0.87 4.76
C LEU A 150 8.16 -1.10 4.02
N SER A 151 8.22 -2.04 3.07
CA SER A 151 9.41 -2.24 2.24
C SER A 151 9.53 -1.26 1.07
N SER A 152 8.40 -0.71 0.59
CA SER A 152 8.33 0.13 -0.62
C SER A 152 9.21 1.38 -0.56
N PRO A 153 9.35 2.10 0.57
CA PRO A 153 10.27 3.23 0.69
C PRO A 153 11.72 2.87 0.31
N PHE A 154 12.21 1.70 0.72
CA PHE A 154 13.59 1.28 0.43
C PHE A 154 13.78 0.88 -1.04
N VAL A 155 12.73 0.31 -1.66
CA VAL A 155 12.69 0.00 -3.09
C VAL A 155 12.73 1.30 -3.92
N ASN A 156 11.90 2.28 -3.56
CA ASN A 156 11.89 3.60 -4.19
C ASN A 156 13.22 4.34 -3.99
N GLN A 157 13.79 4.27 -2.77
CA GLN A 157 15.07 4.88 -2.46
C GLN A 157 16.22 4.32 -3.30
N ARG A 158 16.23 3.01 -3.54
CA ARG A 158 17.21 2.39 -4.44
C ARG A 158 17.10 2.97 -5.85
N TRP A 159 15.89 3.10 -6.37
CA TRP A 159 15.66 3.70 -7.68
C TRP A 159 16.12 5.16 -7.72
N PHE A 160 15.88 5.95 -6.67
CA PHE A 160 16.38 7.34 -6.60
C PHE A 160 17.90 7.41 -6.68
N PHE A 161 18.62 6.52 -5.99
CA PHE A 161 20.08 6.44 -6.11
C PHE A 161 20.53 6.10 -7.53
N GLU A 162 19.85 5.16 -8.19
CA GLU A 162 20.14 4.80 -9.57
C GLU A 162 19.87 5.98 -10.54
N ALA A 163 18.75 6.68 -10.37
CA ALA A 163 18.39 7.86 -11.17
C ALA A 163 19.39 9.02 -11.00
N LEU A 164 19.91 9.20 -9.78
CA LEU A 164 20.94 10.19 -9.47
C LEU A 164 22.37 9.71 -9.77
N LYS A 165 22.53 8.51 -10.36
CA LYS A 165 23.83 7.91 -10.71
C LYS A 165 24.79 7.74 -9.52
N TYR A 166 24.25 7.48 -8.33
CA TYR A 166 25.08 7.17 -7.16
C TYR A 166 25.88 5.88 -7.40
N PRO A 167 27.16 5.81 -6.95
CA PRO A 167 27.93 4.58 -7.04
C PRO A 167 27.22 3.43 -6.32
N LYS A 168 27.22 2.24 -6.94
CA LYS A 168 26.60 1.03 -6.38
C LYS A 168 27.12 0.69 -4.97
N PHE A 169 28.42 0.91 -4.74
CA PHE A 169 29.09 0.65 -3.46
C PHE A 169 29.23 1.88 -2.58
N SER A 170 28.49 2.97 -2.85
CA SER A 170 28.41 4.08 -1.91
C SER A 170 27.75 3.62 -0.60
N LYS A 171 28.22 4.16 0.54
CA LYS A 171 27.69 3.80 1.87
C LYS A 171 26.15 3.89 1.92
N ALA A 172 25.57 4.96 1.37
CA ALA A 172 24.13 5.17 1.34
C ALA A 172 23.38 4.07 0.56
N ASN A 173 23.89 3.68 -0.62
CA ASN A 173 23.24 2.65 -1.44
C ASN A 173 23.37 1.26 -0.80
N VAL A 174 24.52 0.94 -0.21
CA VAL A 174 24.74 -0.32 0.51
C VAL A 174 23.82 -0.43 1.73
N ILE A 175 23.75 0.62 2.56
CA ILE A 175 22.85 0.65 3.73
C ILE A 175 21.40 0.47 3.30
N ASN A 176 20.95 1.21 2.27
CA ASN A 176 19.59 1.05 1.75
C ASN A 176 19.34 -0.36 1.21
N GLY A 177 20.31 -0.96 0.51
CA GLY A 177 20.19 -2.34 0.01
C GLY A 177 20.02 -3.37 1.14
N ILE A 178 20.74 -3.21 2.25
CA ILE A 178 20.60 -4.06 3.43
C ILE A 178 19.22 -3.85 4.06
N LEU A 179 18.82 -2.60 4.32
CA LEU A 179 17.51 -2.28 4.91
C LEU A 179 16.36 -2.78 4.04
N MET A 180 16.43 -2.57 2.72
CA MET A 180 15.47 -3.09 1.77
C MET A 180 15.33 -4.61 1.90
N THR A 181 16.45 -5.33 1.95
CA THR A 181 16.46 -6.80 2.05
C THR A 181 15.82 -7.27 3.37
N VAL A 182 16.24 -6.69 4.49
CA VAL A 182 15.73 -7.06 5.83
C VAL A 182 14.23 -6.79 5.93
N VAL A 183 13.79 -5.57 5.58
CA VAL A 183 12.39 -5.20 5.70
C VAL A 183 11.53 -6.01 4.74
N PHE A 184 11.93 -6.16 3.48
CA PHE A 184 11.24 -7.00 2.50
C PHE A 184 11.07 -8.43 3.00
N PHE A 185 12.13 -9.03 3.55
CA PHE A 185 12.08 -10.39 4.07
C PHE A 185 11.08 -10.52 5.23
N ILE A 186 11.08 -9.58 6.17
CA ILE A 186 10.16 -9.61 7.32
C ILE A 186 8.71 -9.45 6.88
N VAL A 187 8.39 -8.35 6.18
CA VAL A 187 7.00 -7.96 5.92
C VAL A 187 6.37 -8.68 4.72
N ARG A 188 7.16 -9.34 3.88
CA ARG A 188 6.67 -10.06 2.69
C ARG A 188 6.96 -11.55 2.67
N ILE A 189 8.07 -12.03 3.24
CA ILE A 189 8.43 -13.46 3.20
C ILE A 189 8.03 -14.16 4.51
N ILE A 190 8.49 -13.68 5.66
CA ILE A 190 8.13 -14.24 6.97
C ILE A 190 6.63 -14.08 7.24
N ALA A 191 6.00 -13.04 6.71
CA ALA A 191 4.56 -12.82 6.85
C ALA A 191 3.69 -13.88 6.15
N ILE A 192 4.22 -14.62 5.17
CA ILE A 192 3.43 -15.60 4.39
C ILE A 192 2.98 -16.79 5.25
N PRO A 193 3.86 -17.57 5.92
CA PRO A 193 3.42 -18.76 6.64
C PRO A 193 2.36 -18.52 7.72
N PRO A 194 2.47 -17.49 8.60
CA PRO A 194 1.45 -17.23 9.62
C PRO A 194 0.08 -16.93 9.03
N LEU A 195 0.02 -16.16 7.93
CA LEU A 195 -1.23 -15.84 7.26
C LEU A 195 -1.91 -17.09 6.69
N TYR A 196 -1.17 -17.91 5.95
CA TYR A 196 -1.75 -19.12 5.34
C TYR A 196 -2.12 -20.16 6.40
N PHE A 197 -1.34 -20.28 7.48
CA PHE A 197 -1.69 -21.12 8.62
C PHE A 197 -3.00 -20.66 9.27
N PHE A 198 -3.17 -19.35 9.48
CA PHE A 198 -4.41 -18.79 10.01
C PHE A 198 -5.59 -19.09 9.09
N VAL A 199 -5.48 -18.78 7.79
CA VAL A 199 -6.54 -19.05 6.80
C VAL A 199 -6.90 -20.54 6.75
N TYR A 200 -5.90 -21.44 6.85
CA TYR A 200 -6.13 -22.88 6.90
C TYR A 200 -6.86 -23.31 8.18
N SER A 201 -6.49 -22.74 9.34
CA SER A 201 -7.09 -23.09 10.63
C SER A 201 -8.57 -22.73 10.74
N VAL A 202 -9.01 -21.70 10.00
CA VAL A 202 -10.41 -21.26 9.96
C VAL A 202 -11.20 -21.85 8.79
N TYR A 203 -10.52 -22.51 7.85
CA TYR A 203 -11.15 -23.07 6.65
C TYR A 203 -12.21 -24.11 7.02
N GLY A 204 -13.43 -23.94 6.51
CA GLY A 204 -14.55 -24.84 6.77
C GLY A 204 -15.26 -24.66 8.11
N THR A 205 -14.87 -23.67 8.92
CA THR A 205 -15.59 -23.30 10.15
C THR A 205 -16.86 -22.49 9.84
N GLU A 206 -17.86 -22.48 10.74
CA GLU A 206 -19.06 -21.64 10.58
C GLU A 206 -18.74 -20.15 10.36
N PRO A 207 -17.80 -19.52 11.11
CA PRO A 207 -17.37 -18.15 10.85
C PRO A 207 -16.80 -17.96 9.44
N TYR A 208 -16.06 -18.93 8.90
CA TYR A 208 -15.52 -18.86 7.54
C TYR A 208 -16.63 -19.00 6.48
N ILE A 209 -17.57 -19.94 6.65
CA ILE A 209 -18.69 -20.16 5.72
C ILE A 209 -19.64 -18.95 5.69
N SER A 210 -19.80 -18.29 6.83
CA SER A 210 -20.63 -17.09 6.99
C SER A 210 -20.06 -15.85 6.31
N THR A 211 -18.76 -15.81 5.97
CA THR A 211 -18.19 -14.66 5.24
C THR A 211 -18.82 -14.46 3.86
N HIS A 212 -19.48 -15.47 3.27
CA HIS A 212 -20.22 -15.50 1.98
C HIS A 212 -19.41 -15.09 0.72
N ILE A 213 -18.41 -14.22 0.85
CA ILE A 213 -17.46 -13.73 -0.16
C ILE A 213 -16.63 -14.90 -0.73
N LEU A 214 -16.37 -15.94 0.07
CA LEU A 214 -15.62 -17.12 -0.36
C LEU A 214 -16.48 -18.24 -0.97
N LYS A 215 -17.81 -18.07 -1.03
CA LYS A 215 -18.71 -19.02 -1.73
C LYS A 215 -18.68 -18.85 -3.26
N VAL A 216 -18.14 -17.74 -3.77
CA VAL A 216 -18.19 -17.38 -5.20
C VAL A 216 -16.97 -17.90 -5.99
N GLY A 217 -15.98 -18.51 -5.33
CA GLY A 217 -14.68 -18.82 -5.96
C GLY A 217 -14.35 -20.28 -6.26
N PHE A 218 -15.15 -21.27 -5.82
CA PHE A 218 -14.80 -22.69 -5.97
C PHE A 218 -16.02 -23.60 -6.16
N TYR A 219 -16.77 -23.37 -7.24
CA TYR A 219 -17.56 -24.42 -7.90
C TYR A 219 -17.06 -24.59 -9.32
#